data_AF-A0A2V8KAX6-F1
#
_entry.id   AF-A0A2V8KAX6-F1
#
_cell.length_a   1.000
_cell.length_b   1.000
_cell.length_c   1.000
_cell.angle_alpha   90.00
_cell.angle_beta   90.00
_cell.angle_gamma   90.00
#
_symmetry.space_group_name_H-M   'P 1'
#
loop_
_entity.id
_entity.type
_entity.pdbx_description
1 polymer ?
#
loop_
_entity_poly.entity_id
_entity_poly.type
_entity_poly.pdbx_seq_one_letter_code
_entity_poly.pdbx_strand_id
1 'polypeptide(L)' 'MQAPQPIPIDPHYSPQFYAELWGMSASTVVRWFQDMEGVLKLNKPAKNGRRSRVELRIPFSVAMGVYRERSRSAIE' A
#
# COMPACT_ATOMS: atom_id res chain seq x y z
N MET A 1 -16.54 -33.51 13.55
CA MET A 1 -15.45 -32.98 12.71
C MET A 1 -15.64 -31.47 12.65
N GLN A 2 -14.75 -30.68 13.24
CA GLN A 2 -14.84 -29.21 13.16
C GLN A 2 -14.43 -28.79 11.75
N ALA A 3 -15.29 -28.05 11.05
CA ALA A 3 -14.90 -27.44 9.78
C ALA A 3 -13.78 -26.40 10.03
N PRO A 4 -12.77 -26.30 9.15
CA PRO A 4 -11.74 -25.28 9.30
C PRO A 4 -12.37 -23.89 9.22
N GLN A 5 -12.07 -23.05 10.22
CA GLN A 5 -12.51 -21.66 10.20
C GLN A 5 -11.69 -20.89 9.15
N PRO A 6 -12.32 -20.06 8.30
CA PRO A 6 -11.61 -19.29 7.30
C PRO A 6 -10.70 -18.25 7.99
N ILE A 7 -9.46 -18.15 7.51
CA ILE A 7 -8.51 -17.14 7.98
C ILE A 7 -8.82 -15.84 7.22
N PRO A 8 -9.22 -14.75 7.89
CA PRO A 8 -9.40 -13.46 7.23
C PRO A 8 -8.03 -12.91 6.83
N ILE A 9 -7.82 -12.70 5.53
CA ILE A 9 -6.59 -12.13 4.97
C ILE A 9 -6.84 -10.64 4.70
N ASP A 10 -5.94 -9.78 5.15
CA ASP A 10 -6.00 -8.35 4.81
C ASP A 10 -5.72 -8.15 3.32
N PRO A 11 -6.66 -7.59 2.53
CA PRO A 11 -6.45 -7.40 1.11
C PRO A 11 -5.34 -6.36 0.85
N HIS A 12 -4.48 -6.67 -0.12
CA HIS A 12 -3.39 -5.79 -0.51
C HIS A 12 -3.65 -5.16 -1.88
N TYR A 13 -3.46 -3.85 -1.96
CA TYR A 13 -3.69 -3.09 -3.19
C TYR A 13 -2.42 -2.35 -3.63
N SER A 14 -2.41 -1.95 -4.91
CA SER A 14 -1.27 -1.23 -5.47
C SER A 14 -1.31 0.26 -5.08
N PRO A 15 -0.18 0.97 -5.15
CA PRO A 15 -0.17 2.42 -5.00
C PRO A 15 -1.10 3.14 -5.98
N GLN A 16 -1.24 2.61 -7.20
CA GLN A 16 -2.10 3.17 -8.23
C GLN A 16 -3.58 3.13 -7.82
N PHE A 17 -4.03 2.02 -7.22
CA PHE A 17 -5.39 1.89 -6.72
C PHE A 17 -5.72 2.98 -5.68
N TYR A 18 -4.84 3.16 -4.69
CA TYR A 18 -5.04 4.19 -3.65
C TYR A 18 -4.91 5.62 -4.20
N ALA A 19 -4.05 5.81 -5.20
CA ALA A 19 -3.90 7.09 -5.89
C ALA A 19 -5.20 7.51 -6.56
N GLU A 20 -5.84 6.60 -7.30
CA GLU A 20 -7.15 6.80 -7.90
C GLU A 20 -8.23 7.01 -6.84
N LEU A 21 -8.25 6.18 -5.80
CA LEU A 21 -9.23 6.25 -4.72
C LEU A 21 -9.19 7.58 -3.96
N TRP A 22 -8.00 8.13 -3.73
CA TRP A 22 -7.81 9.36 -2.95
C TRP A 22 -7.59 10.61 -3.80
N GLY A 23 -7.64 10.50 -5.13
CA GLY A 23 -7.45 11.64 -6.04
C GLY A 23 -6.05 12.25 -5.98
N MET A 24 -5.01 11.44 -5.80
CA MET A 24 -3.61 11.88 -5.69
C MET A 24 -2.67 11.15 -6.65
N SER A 25 -1.42 11.60 -6.72
CA SER A 25 -0.42 10.92 -7.57
C SER A 25 0.04 9.59 -6.98
N ALA A 26 0.27 8.58 -7.82
CA ALA A 26 0.86 7.31 -7.38
C ALA A 26 2.23 7.48 -6.72
N SER A 27 3.02 8.48 -7.14
CA SER A 27 4.30 8.82 -6.52
C SER A 27 4.14 9.29 -5.08
N THR A 28 3.08 10.06 -4.78
CA THR A 28 2.74 10.48 -3.41
C THR A 28 2.43 9.27 -2.55
N VAL A 29 1.61 8.35 -3.04
CA VAL A 29 1.29 7.10 -2.34
C VAL A 29 2.55 6.26 -2.13
N VAL A 30 3.39 6.06 -3.15
CA VAL A 30 4.66 5.32 -2.97
C VAL A 30 5.51 5.95 -1.87
N ARG A 31 5.66 7.28 -1.86
CA ARG A 31 6.44 7.99 -0.83
C ARG A 31 5.90 7.78 0.57
N TRP A 32 4.58 7.70 0.74
CA TRP A 32 3.97 7.48 2.05
C TRP A 32 4.20 6.06 2.55
N PHE A 33 4.13 5.07 1.65
CA PHE A 33 4.10 3.65 2.03
C PHE A 33 5.44 2.93 1.91
N GLN A 34 6.45 3.51 1.24
CA GLN A 34 7.72 2.83 1.00
C GLN A 34 8.49 2.45 2.28
N ASP A 35 8.29 3.13 3.40
CA ASP A 35 9.01 2.86 4.66
C ASP A 35 8.10 2.34 5.78
N MET A 36 6.86 1.98 5.44
CA MET A 36 5.91 1.46 6.43
C MET A 36 6.02 -0.04 6.62
N GLU A 37 5.89 -0.46 7.88
CA GLU A 37 5.79 -1.85 8.27
C GLU A 37 4.53 -2.50 7.68
N GLY A 38 4.64 -3.77 7.28
CA GLY A 38 3.55 -4.52 6.65
C GLY A 38 3.34 -4.25 5.16
N VAL A 39 3.98 -3.24 4.57
CA VAL A 39 3.92 -2.99 3.12
C VAL A 39 4.89 -3.92 2.39
N LEU A 40 4.37 -4.74 1.47
CA LEU A 40 5.21 -5.64 0.68
C LEU A 40 5.90 -4.90 -0.45
N LYS A 41 7.20 -5.15 -0.62
CA LYS A 41 8.02 -4.60 -1.69
C LYS A 41 8.34 -5.68 -2.72
N LEU A 42 7.75 -5.58 -3.90
CA LEU A 42 8.04 -6.46 -5.02
C LEU A 42 9.17 -5.82 -5.84
N ASN A 43 10.39 -6.27 -5.60
CA ASN A 43 11.54 -5.88 -6.41
C ASN A 43 11.50 -6.64 -7.73
N LYS A 44 11.19 -5.94 -8.84
CA LYS A 44 11.43 -6.49 -10.17
C LYS A 44 12.90 -6.22 -10.54
N PRO A 45 13.72 -7.26 -10.79
CA PRO A 45 15.09 -7.05 -11.23
C PRO A 45 15.08 -6.24 -12.54
N ALA A 46 15.84 -5.15 -12.56
CA ALA A 46 15.94 -4.31 -13.74
C ALA A 46 16.72 -5.04 -14.83
N LYS A 47 16.08 -5.28 -16.00
CA LYS A 47 16.74 -6.02 -17.08
C LYS A 47 17.89 -5.27 -17.76
N ASN A 48 17.93 -3.92 -17.74
CA ASN A 48 18.85 -3.14 -18.59
C ASN A 48 19.40 -1.86 -17.90
N GLY A 49 19.89 -1.91 -16.65
CA GLY A 49 20.55 -0.76 -16.00
C GLY A 49 19.65 0.45 -15.66
N ARG A 50 18.34 0.37 -15.95
CA ARG A 50 17.34 1.37 -15.51
C ARG A 50 16.95 1.12 -14.06
N ARG A 51 16.63 2.18 -13.31
CA ARG A 51 16.18 2.09 -11.91
C ARG A 51 15.04 1.07 -11.79
N SER A 52 15.19 0.04 -10.94
CA SER A 52 14.16 -0.97 -10.72
C SER A 52 12.89 -0.29 -10.20
N ARG A 53 11.75 -0.58 -10.82
CA ARG A 53 10.46 -0.10 -10.32
C ARG A 53 10.06 -1.01 -9.18
N VAL A 54 10.18 -0.51 -7.94
CA VAL A 54 9.65 -1.19 -6.76
C VAL A 54 8.12 -1.12 -6.85
N GLU A 55 7.48 -2.27 -6.91
CA GLU A 55 6.03 -2.36 -6.89
C GLU A 55 5.57 -2.68 -5.47
N LEU A 56 4.84 -1.76 -4.84
CA LEU A 56 4.34 -1.94 -3.48
C LEU A 56 3.01 -2.70 -3.49
N ARG A 57 2.76 -3.49 -2.45
CA ARG A 57 1.44 -4.02 -2.11
C ARG A 57 1.11 -3.61 -0.69
N ILE A 58 0.12 -2.75 -0.58
CA ILE A 58 -0.24 -2.04 0.65
C ILE A 58 -1.48 -2.72 1.25
N PRO A 59 -1.39 -3.26 2.47
CA PRO A 59 -2.54 -3.81 3.18
C PRO A 59 -3.61 -2.73 3.43
N PHE A 60 -4.89 -3.11 3.36
CA PHE A 60 -6.00 -2.18 3.57
C PHE A 60 -6.00 -1.60 4.97
N SER A 61 -5.68 -2.39 6.00
CA SER A 61 -5.59 -1.90 7.37
C SER A 61 -4.57 -0.77 7.53
N VAL A 62 -3.38 -0.92 6.92
CA VAL A 62 -2.31 0.08 6.92
C VAL A 62 -2.74 1.34 6.17
N ALA A 63 -3.34 1.18 4.98
CA ALA A 63 -3.84 2.31 4.20
C ALA A 63 -4.89 3.13 4.94
N MET A 64 -5.81 2.44 5.64
CA MET A 64 -6.85 3.10 6.42
C MET A 64 -6.29 3.85 7.62
N GLY A 65 -5.23 3.33 8.26
CA GLY A 65 -4.50 4.01 9.33
C GLY A 65 -3.94 5.35 8.86
N VAL A 66 -3.18 5.34 7.75
CA VAL A 66 -2.60 6.56 7.16
C VAL A 66 -3.67 7.55 6.70
N TYR A 67 -4.74 7.05 6.09
CA TYR A 67 -5.85 7.90 5.66
C TYR A 67 -6.47 8.65 6.86
N ARG A 68 -6.71 7.95 7.97
CA ARG A 68 -7.27 8.54 9.20
C ARG A 68 -6.35 9.56 9.85
N GLU A 69 -5.05 9.25 9.93
CA GLU A 69 -4.04 10.15 10.47
C GLU A 69 -4.01 11.47 9.66
N ARG A 70 -3.94 11.37 8.33
CA ARG A 70 -3.79 12.54 7.46
C ARG A 70 -5.07 13.34 7.26
N SER A 71 -6.24 12.70 7.30
CA SER A 71 -7.52 13.41 7.26
C SER A 71 -7.79 14.18 8.55
N ARG A 72 -7.26 13.73 9.68
CA ARG A 72 -7.36 14.45 10.96
C ARG A 72 -6.51 15.73 10.97
N SER A 73 -5.29 15.66 10.44
CA SER A 73 -4.39 16.83 10.36
C SER A 73 -4.82 17.92 9.39
N ALA A 74 -5.91 17.74 8.63
CA ALA A 74 -6.47 18.77 7.75
C ALA A 74 -7.56 19.63 8.44
N ILE A 75 -7.94 19.29 9.69
CA ILE A 75 -9.03 19.95 10.44
C ILE A 75 -8.48 20.79 11.62
N GLU A 76 -7.18 20.75 11.90
CA GLU A 76 -6.49 21.68 12.83
C GLU A 76 -5.73 22.75 12.05
#